data_AF-A0A7L5E0G2-F1
#
_entry.id   AF-A0A7L5E0G2-F1
#
_cell.length_a   1.000
_cell.length_b   1.000
_cell.length_c   1.000
_cell.angle_alpha   90.00
_cell.angle_beta   90.00
_cell.angle_gamma   90.00
#
_symmetry.space_group_name_H-M   'P 1'
#
loop_
_entity.id
_entity.type
_entity.pdbx_description
1 polymer ?
#
loop_
_entity_poly.entity_id
_entity_poly.type
_entity_poly.pdbx_seq_one_letter_code
_entity_poly.pdbx_strand_id
1 'polypeptide(L)' 'MKTYTEIPDTSDNEYWQIKPNDGQIRSTTFIPRDKELHQQLKVLAWAIIQAAQPRRKRNAKD' A
#
# COMPACT_ATOMS: atom_id res chain seq x y z
N MET A 1 13.59 -0.24 16.22
CA MET A 1 12.78 -0.83 15.13
C MET A 1 11.59 0.08 14.90
N LYS A 2 11.48 0.71 13.72
CA LYS A 2 10.25 1.43 13.38
C LYS A 2 9.12 0.42 13.22
N THR A 3 8.01 0.65 13.92
CA THR A 3 6.81 -0.15 13.76
C THR A 3 5.93 0.58 12.75
N TYR A 4 5.73 -0.02 11.58
CA TYR A 4 4.85 0.53 10.56
C TYR A 4 3.42 0.07 10.84
N THR A 5 2.51 1.02 11.06
CA THR A 5 1.07 0.76 11.25
C THR A 5 0.27 0.97 9.97
N GLU A 6 0.87 1.61 8.97
CA GLU A 6 0.32 1.88 7.65
C GLU A 6 1.44 1.94 6.61
N ILE A 7 1.10 1.84 5.32
CA ILE A 7 2.09 1.92 4.24
C ILE A 7 2.62 3.37 4.20
N PRO A 8 3.90 3.62 4.51
CA PRO A 8 4.46 4.97 4.53
C PRO A 8 4.68 5.50 3.10
N ASP A 9 4.83 6.81 3.00
CA ASP A 9 5.17 7.48 1.74
C ASP A 9 6.46 6.92 1.11
N THR A 10 6.57 6.99 -0.22
CA THR A 10 7.75 6.54 -0.97
C THR A 10 9.06 7.25 -0.59
N SER A 11 8.98 8.31 0.21
CA SER A 11 10.12 9.01 0.80
C SER A 11 10.81 8.24 1.94
N ASP A 12 10.15 7.24 2.55
CA ASP A 12 10.76 6.45 3.62
C ASP A 12 11.71 5.37 3.05
N ASN A 13 13.01 5.66 3.06
CA ASN A 13 14.08 4.77 2.55
C ASN A 13 14.33 3.53 3.43
N GLU A 14 13.75 3.50 4.63
CA GLU A 14 13.87 2.38 5.57
C GLU A 14 12.81 1.32 5.25
N TYR A 15 11.63 1.75 4.78
CA TYR A 15 10.58 0.89 4.25
C TYR A 15 10.77 0.57 2.76
N TRP A 16 11.06 1.58 1.95
CA TRP A 16 11.20 1.47 0.50
C TRP A 16 12.67 1.26 0.10
N GLN A 17 12.89 0.25 -0.72
CA GLN A 17 14.12 0.03 -1.46
C GLN A 17 13.97 0.63 -2.85
N ILE A 18 14.76 1.66 -3.12
CA ILE A 18 14.83 2.30 -4.43
C ILE A 18 15.78 1.47 -5.29
N LYS A 19 15.27 0.89 -6.37
CA LYS A 19 16.10 0.27 -7.40
C LYS A 19 16.12 1.18 -8.63
N PRO A 20 17.29 1.73 -9.00
CA PRO A 20 17.44 2.35 -10.31
C PRO A 20 17.31 1.25 -11.37
N ASN A 21 16.46 1.47 -12.37
CA ASN A 21 16.38 0.55 -13.48
C ASN A 21 17.52 0.87 -14.45
N ASP A 22 18.43 -0.08 -14.64
CA ASP A 22 19.63 0.07 -15.45
C ASP A 22 19.20 0.31 -16.92
N GLY A 23 19.27 1.56 -17.38
CA GLY A 23 18.88 1.97 -18.73
C GLY A 23 17.72 2.98 -18.83
N GLN A 24 17.00 3.29 -17.75
CA GLN A 24 15.98 4.35 -17.75
C GLN A 24 16.24 5.40 -16.67
N ILE A 25 16.77 6.56 -17.11
CA ILE A 25 17.17 7.71 -16.29
C ILE A 25 16.03 8.26 -15.42
N ARG A 26 14.76 7.91 -15.72
CA ARG A 26 13.56 8.46 -15.04
C ARG A 26 12.70 7.42 -14.31
N SER A 27 13.07 6.14 -14.32
CA SER A 27 12.24 5.07 -13.76
C SER A 27 12.90 4.45 -12.55
N THR A 28 12.74 5.08 -11.39
CA THR A 28 13.06 4.48 -10.09
C THR A 28 11.90 3.61 -9.65
N THR A 29 12.17 2.32 -9.42
CA THR A 29 11.17 1.41 -8.86
C THR A 29 11.31 1.38 -7.34
N PHE A 30 10.21 1.65 -6.64
CA PHE A 30 10.12 1.55 -5.19
C PHE A 30 9.62 0.17 -4.81
N ILE A 31 10.46 -0.61 -4.15
CA ILE A 31 10.15 -1.98 -3.73
C ILE A 31 10.14 -2.00 -2.21
N PRO A 32 9.10 -2.49 -1.53
CA PRO A 32 9.13 -2.59 -0.08
C PRO A 32 10.21 -3.60 0.34
N ARG A 33 11.04 -3.23 1.32
CA ARG A 33 12.07 -4.14 1.86
C ARG A 33 11.45 -5.37 2.48
N ASP A 34 10.36 -5.17 3.22
CA ASP A 34 9.61 -6.24 3.87
C ASP A 34 8.26 -6.43 3.17
N LYS A 35 8.21 -7.44 2.29
CA LYS A 35 7.03 -7.73 1.48
C LYS A 35 5.87 -8.25 2.32
N GLU A 36 6.17 -8.99 3.39
CA GLU A 36 5.14 -9.57 4.25
C GLU A 36 4.45 -8.47 5.06
N LEU A 37 5.23 -7.59 5.66
CA LEU A 37 4.73 -6.40 6.33
C LEU A 37 3.91 -5.53 5.35
N HIS A 38 4.40 -5.33 4.13
CA HIS A 38 3.67 -4.56 3.12
C HIS A 38 2.31 -5.17 2.77
N GLN A 39 2.23 -6.51 2.65
CA GLN A 39 0.96 -7.19 2.41
C GLN A 39 0.00 -7.02 3.57
N GLN A 40 0.47 -7.18 4.82
CA GLN A 40 -0.38 -6.98 6.01
C GLN A 40 -0.97 -5.58 6.06
N LEU A 41 -0.14 -4.56 5.85
CA LEU A 41 -0.56 -3.15 5.83
C LEU A 41 -1.55 -2.87 4.70
N LYS A 42 -1.34 -3.47 3.52
CA LYS A 42 -2.26 -3.35 2.38
C LYS A 42 -3.63 -3.98 2.68
N VAL A 43 -3.65 -5.16 3.30
CA VAL A 43 -4.89 -5.84 3.70
C VAL A 43 -5.65 -5.01 4.73
N LEU A 44 -4.96 -4.48 5.74
CA LEU A 44 -5.55 -3.58 6.74
C LEU A 44 -6.14 -2.33 6.10
N ALA A 45 -5.38 -1.64 5.24
CA ALA A 45 -5.85 -0.45 4.54
C ALA A 45 -7.10 -0.75 3.68
N TRP A 46 -7.09 -1.89 2.97
CA TRP A 46 -8.23 -2.27 2.14
C TRP A 46 -9.47 -2.63 2.97
N ALA A 47 -9.29 -3.29 4.12
CA ALA A 47 -10.38 -3.56 5.06
C ALA A 47 -11.00 -2.26 5.60
N ILE A 48 -10.18 -1.26 5.93
CA ILE A 48 -10.65 0.07 6.36
C ILE A 48 -11.44 0.74 5.24
N ILE A 49 -10.94 0.73 4.00
CA ILE A 49 -11.64 1.30 2.84
C ILE A 49 -12.98 0.60 2.63
N GLN A 50 -13.02 -0.73 2.72
CA GLN A 50 -14.28 -1.47 2.61
C GLN A 50 -15.27 -1.14 3.71
N ALA A 51 -14.81 -1.04 4.96
CA ALA A 51 -15.65 -0.67 6.09
C ALA A 51 -16.20 0.76 5.96
N ALA A 52 -15.41 1.67 5.36
CA ALA A 52 -15.81 3.05 5.08
C ALA A 52 -16.74 3.19 3.86
N GLN A 53 -16.81 2.20 2.98
CA GLN A 53 -17.74 2.24 1.85
C GLN A 53 -19.18 1.99 2.33
N PRO A 54 -20.11 2.93 2.12
CA PRO A 54 -21.50 2.70 2.43
C PRO A 54 -22.01 1.56 1.55
N ARG A 55 -22.43 0.45 2.16
CA ARG A 55 -23.15 -0.62 1.46
C ARG A 55 -24.33 0.02 0.74
N ARG A 56 -24.22 0.21 -0.58
CA ARG A 56 -25.36 0.60 -1.42
C ARG A 56 -26.39 -0.50 -1.23
N LYS A 57 -27.40 -0.25 -0.37
CA LYS A 57 -28.61 -1.06 -0.32
C LYS A 57 -29.17 -1.01 -1.73
N ARG A 58 -28.96 -2.09 -2.48
CA ARG A 58 -29.66 -2.34 -3.73
C ARG A 58 -31.12 -2.48 -3.32
N ASN A 59 -31.87 -1.38 -3.40
CA ASN A 59 -33.31 -1.41 -3.28
C ASN A 59 -33.81 -2.27 -4.44
N ALA A 60 -33.92 -3.57 -4.22
CA ALA A 60 -34.79 -4.44 -4.98
C ALA A 60 -36.21 -4.00 -4.56
N LYS A 61 -36.83 -3.17 -5.40
CA LYS A 61 -38.25 -2.86 -5.26
C LYS A 61 -38.98 -3.84 -6.17
N ASP A 62 -39.69 -4.74 -5.49
CA ASP A 62 -40.80 -5.57 -5.96
C ASP A 62 -41.82 -4.76 -6.77
#